data_AF-A0A1D6JC07-F1
#
_entry.id   AF-A0A1D6JC07-F1
#
_cell.length_a   1.000
_cell.length_b   1.000
_cell.length_c   1.000
_cell.angle_alpha   90.00
_cell.angle_beta   90.00
_cell.angle_gamma   90.00
#
_symmetry.space_group_name_H-M   'P 1'
#
loop_
_entity.id
_entity.type
_entity.pdbx_description
1 polymer ?
#
loop_
_entity_poly.entity_id
_entity_poly.type
_entity_poly.pdbx_seq_one_letter_code
_entity_poly.pdbx_strand_id
1 'polypeptide(L)'
;MAGSSAEQLLSRIAAGDGHGENSSYFDGWKAYDMNPFDLRHNRDGVIQMGLAENQLSLDLIEQWSVDHPEASICTAQGAPQFRRIANFQDYHGLPEFREAMAKFMGQVRGGKVTFDPDRVVMCGGATGAQDTLAFCLADPGDAYLVPTPYYPAYVLTSPLYCQTTTQVLVISVDTKGWVGLGCWLVKSTQN
;
A
#
# COMPACT_ATOMS: atom_id res chain seq x y z
N MET A 1 -2.26 33.51 -39.80
CA MET A 1 -1.63 32.17 -39.90
C MET A 1 -2.06 31.38 -38.67
N ALA A 2 -2.94 30.40 -38.86
CA ALA A 2 -3.44 29.55 -37.79
C ALA A 2 -2.34 28.56 -37.42
N GLY A 3 -1.85 28.62 -36.18
CA GLY A 3 -0.91 27.63 -35.64
C GLY A 3 -1.65 26.31 -35.46
N SER A 4 -1.13 25.24 -36.06
CA SER A 4 -1.67 23.90 -35.87
C SER A 4 -1.56 23.50 -34.40
N SER A 5 -2.69 23.33 -33.73
CA SER A 5 -2.74 22.60 -32.47
C SER A 5 -2.29 21.17 -32.77
N ALA A 6 -1.10 20.78 -32.33
CA ALA A 6 -0.70 19.39 -32.35
C ALA A 6 -1.77 18.58 -31.60
N GLU A 7 -2.34 17.56 -32.25
CA GLU A 7 -3.33 16.69 -31.63
C GLU A 7 -2.72 16.04 -30.38
N GLN A 8 -3.28 16.37 -29.23
CA GLN A 8 -2.85 15.82 -27.95
C GLN A 8 -3.41 14.40 -27.85
N LEU A 9 -2.64 13.42 -28.34
CA LEU A 9 -3.04 12.01 -28.43
C LEU A 9 -3.13 11.30 -27.07
N LEU A 10 -2.55 11.89 -26.02
CA LEU A 10 -2.49 11.32 -24.67
C LEU A 10 -3.41 12.09 -23.70
N SER A 11 -3.93 11.39 -22.69
CA SER A 11 -4.66 12.03 -21.59
C SER A 11 -3.75 12.95 -20.79
N ARG A 12 -4.32 13.94 -20.09
CA ARG A 12 -3.54 14.86 -19.22
C ARG A 12 -2.72 14.12 -18.16
N ILE A 13 -3.23 12.99 -17.65
CA ILE A 13 -2.54 12.14 -16.68
C ILE A 13 -1.35 11.45 -17.36
N ALA A 14 -1.58 10.81 -18.51
CA ALA A 14 -0.52 10.08 -19.23
C ALA A 14 0.58 11.01 -19.79
N ALA A 15 0.25 12.26 -20.12
CA ALA A 15 1.19 13.27 -20.57
C ALA A 15 1.84 14.08 -19.42
N GLY A 16 1.41 13.88 -18.17
CA GLY A 16 1.91 14.62 -17.01
C GLY A 16 3.18 14.00 -16.40
N ASP A 17 3.92 14.78 -15.62
CA ASP A 17 5.09 14.31 -14.84
C ASP A 17 4.70 13.93 -13.40
N GLY A 18 3.54 13.28 -13.24
CA GLY A 18 2.99 12.92 -11.94
C GLY A 18 3.87 11.96 -11.13
N HIS A 19 4.77 11.23 -11.82
CA HIS A 19 5.60 10.15 -11.24
C HIS A 19 6.59 10.65 -10.19
N GLY A 20 7.08 11.89 -10.33
CA GLY A 20 7.91 12.53 -9.30
C GLY A 20 9.33 11.96 -9.14
N GLU A 21 9.74 10.99 -9.97
CA GLU A 21 11.09 10.39 -9.96
C GLU A 21 12.22 11.39 -10.23
N ASN A 22 11.89 12.52 -10.86
CA ASN A 22 12.81 13.63 -11.10
C ASN A 22 13.06 14.50 -9.85
N SER A 23 12.33 14.28 -8.75
CA SER A 23 12.53 15.03 -7.51
C SER A 23 13.77 14.59 -6.73
N SER A 24 14.33 15.49 -5.94
CA SER A 24 15.51 15.23 -5.11
C SER A 24 15.28 14.17 -4.03
N TYR A 25 14.03 13.84 -3.70
CA TYR A 25 13.70 12.75 -2.78
C TYR A 25 14.16 11.38 -3.30
N PHE A 26 14.34 11.22 -4.62
CA PHE A 26 14.83 9.98 -5.23
C PHE A 26 16.36 9.93 -5.34
N ASP A 27 17.10 10.99 -5.00
CA ASP A 27 18.56 11.00 -5.14
C ASP A 27 19.23 9.92 -4.29
N GLY A 28 18.73 9.69 -3.07
CA GLY A 28 19.21 8.60 -2.20
C GLY A 28 18.93 7.21 -2.78
N TRP A 29 17.76 7.03 -3.41
CA TRP A 29 17.40 5.76 -4.06
C TRP A 29 18.29 5.49 -5.28
N LYS A 30 18.49 6.51 -6.14
CA LYS A 30 19.40 6.43 -7.29
C LYS A 30 20.83 6.14 -6.86
N ALA A 31 21.30 6.76 -5.77
CA ALA A 31 22.62 6.50 -5.22
C ALA A 31 22.79 5.04 -4.77
N TYR A 32 21.76 4.47 -4.14
CA TYR A 32 21.71 3.05 -3.80
C TYR A 32 21.74 2.16 -5.05
N ASP A 33 20.88 2.41 -6.03
CA ASP A 33 20.81 1.59 -7.25
C ASP A 33 22.12 1.61 -8.06
N MET A 34 22.83 2.73 -8.07
CA MET A 34 24.12 2.86 -8.78
C MET A 34 25.30 2.22 -8.05
N ASN A 35 25.25 2.12 -6.71
CA ASN A 35 26.36 1.62 -5.90
C ASN A 35 25.87 0.83 -4.68
N PRO A 36 25.17 -0.30 -4.85
CA PRO A 36 24.58 -1.04 -3.74
C PRO A 36 25.67 -1.70 -2.89
N PHE A 37 25.51 -1.65 -1.57
CA PHE A 37 26.37 -2.36 -0.63
C PHE A 37 26.27 -3.88 -0.79
N ASP A 38 27.40 -4.57 -0.75
CA ASP A 38 27.50 -6.01 -0.65
C ASP A 38 28.68 -6.42 0.26
N LEU A 39 28.43 -7.32 1.20
CA LEU A 39 29.42 -7.74 2.21
C LEU A 39 30.69 -8.39 1.63
N ARG A 40 30.61 -8.95 0.43
CA ARG A 40 31.70 -9.69 -0.24
C ARG A 40 32.29 -8.93 -1.41
N HIS A 41 31.45 -8.27 -2.19
CA HIS A 41 31.78 -7.70 -3.50
C HIS A 41 31.85 -6.16 -3.48
N ASN A 42 31.19 -5.49 -2.53
CA ASN A 42 31.15 -4.02 -2.48
C ASN A 42 30.91 -3.46 -1.07
N ARG A 43 31.93 -3.50 -0.21
CA ARG A 43 31.82 -3.07 1.19
C ARG A 43 31.70 -1.56 1.38
N ASP A 44 32.05 -0.78 0.36
CA ASP A 44 31.95 0.68 0.37
C ASP A 44 30.67 1.18 -0.32
N GLY A 45 29.78 0.26 -0.72
CA GLY A 45 28.49 0.60 -1.31
C GLY A 45 27.50 1.21 -0.31
N VAL A 46 26.41 1.75 -0.84
CA VAL A 46 25.32 2.36 -0.09
C VAL A 46 24.45 1.28 0.54
N ILE A 47 24.23 1.37 1.85
CA ILE A 47 23.33 0.47 2.59
C ILE A 47 21.90 1.00 2.51
N GLN A 48 20.96 0.16 2.10
CA GLN A 48 19.54 0.53 2.03
C GLN A 48 18.94 0.64 3.44
N MET A 49 18.55 1.85 3.82
CA MET A 49 17.86 2.15 5.09
C MET A 49 16.58 2.98 4.88
N GLY A 50 16.21 3.27 3.62
CA GLY A 50 15.04 4.07 3.25
C GLY A 50 13.78 3.24 2.95
N LEU A 51 13.89 1.92 2.82
CA LEU A 51 12.78 1.03 2.51
C LEU A 51 12.20 0.40 3.78
N ALA A 52 10.90 0.58 4.00
CA ALA A 52 10.17 -0.04 5.10
C ALA A 52 9.75 -1.48 4.75
N GLU A 53 10.70 -2.42 4.81
CA GLU A 53 10.47 -3.85 4.57
C GLU A 53 10.76 -4.68 5.83
N ASN A 54 9.92 -5.69 6.10
CA ASN A 54 10.12 -6.60 7.23
C ASN A 54 10.63 -7.96 6.74
N GLN A 55 11.93 -8.22 6.95
CA GLN A 55 12.56 -9.51 6.69
C GLN A 55 12.79 -10.35 7.96
N LEU A 56 12.36 -9.88 9.13
CA LEU A 56 12.72 -10.44 10.44
C LEU A 56 12.01 -11.76 10.78
N SER A 57 10.97 -12.13 10.03
CA SER A 57 10.12 -13.29 10.35
C SER A 57 9.80 -14.14 9.13
N LEU A 58 10.61 -14.04 8.07
CA LEU A 58 10.42 -14.80 6.84
C LEU A 58 10.65 -16.31 7.07
N ASP A 59 11.59 -16.65 7.94
CA ASP A 59 11.88 -18.02 8.38
C ASP A 59 10.64 -18.75 8.94
N LEU A 60 9.79 -18.04 9.69
CA LEU A 60 8.54 -18.60 10.22
C LEU A 60 7.54 -18.94 9.11
N ILE A 61 7.44 -18.07 8.09
CA ILE A 61 6.53 -18.26 6.95
C ILE A 61 7.06 -19.36 6.03
N GLU A 62 8.38 -19.40 5.80
CA GLU A 62 9.06 -20.45 5.05
C GLU A 62 8.84 -21.82 5.69
N GLN A 63 9.12 -21.95 6.99
CA GLN A 63 8.92 -23.20 7.72
C GLN A 63 7.45 -23.64 7.68
N TRP A 64 6.51 -22.72 7.92
CA TRP A 64 5.08 -23.04 7.84
C TRP A 64 4.68 -23.54 6.45
N SER A 65 5.23 -22.94 5.39
CA SER A 65 4.93 -23.33 4.00
C SER A 65 5.46 -24.73 3.64
N VAL A 66 6.63 -25.10 4.19
CA VAL A 66 7.19 -26.45 4.05
C VAL A 66 6.32 -27.47 4.78
N ASP A 67 5.85 -27.14 5.97
CA ASP A 67 5.05 -28.04 6.81
C ASP A 67 3.60 -28.22 6.31
N HIS A 68 3.09 -27.30 5.47
CA HIS A 68 1.71 -27.28 4.96
C HIS A 68 1.65 -27.21 3.43
N PRO A 69 2.18 -28.22 2.70
CA PRO A 69 2.21 -28.21 1.25
C PRO A 69 0.81 -28.10 0.62
N GLU A 70 -0.23 -28.59 1.28
CA GLU A 70 -1.63 -28.51 0.84
C GLU A 70 -2.16 -27.08 0.68
N ALA A 71 -1.53 -26.09 1.33
CA ALA A 71 -1.95 -24.69 1.27
C ALA A 71 -1.68 -24.03 -0.09
N SER A 72 -0.79 -24.59 -0.91
CA SER A 72 -0.43 -24.04 -2.22
C SER A 72 -0.89 -24.93 -3.37
N ILE A 73 -1.59 -24.33 -4.35
CA ILE A 73 -2.01 -25.04 -5.58
C ILE A 73 -0.83 -25.48 -6.46
N CYS A 74 0.39 -25.02 -6.16
CA CYS A 74 1.61 -25.38 -6.85
C CYS A 74 2.28 -26.65 -6.30
N THR A 75 1.66 -27.34 -5.34
CA THR A 75 2.13 -28.63 -4.81
C THR A 75 1.24 -29.78 -5.26
N ALA A 76 1.72 -31.01 -5.13
CA ALA A 76 0.92 -32.20 -5.44
C ALA A 76 -0.34 -32.31 -4.54
N GLN A 77 -0.23 -31.88 -3.28
CA GLN A 77 -1.29 -31.91 -2.28
C GLN A 77 -2.36 -30.84 -2.53
N GLY A 78 -1.96 -29.64 -2.98
CA GLY A 78 -2.89 -28.55 -3.28
C GLY A 78 -3.45 -28.56 -4.70
N ALA A 79 -2.82 -29.28 -5.65
CA ALA A 79 -3.25 -29.38 -7.04
C ALA A 79 -4.75 -29.71 -7.26
N PRO A 80 -5.43 -30.54 -6.44
CA PRO A 80 -6.87 -30.78 -6.58
C PRO A 80 -7.73 -29.51 -6.49
N GLN A 81 -7.26 -28.47 -5.78
CA GLN A 81 -7.96 -27.19 -5.64
C GLN A 81 -7.75 -26.27 -6.85
N PHE A 82 -6.81 -26.57 -7.76
CA PHE A 82 -6.42 -25.67 -8.86
C PHE A 82 -7.62 -25.19 -9.68
N ARG A 83 -8.50 -26.10 -10.12
CA ARG A 83 -9.67 -25.73 -10.93
C ARG A 83 -10.64 -24.82 -10.18
N ARG A 84 -10.79 -24.99 -8.87
CA ARG A 84 -11.64 -24.13 -8.05
C ARG A 84 -11.03 -22.73 -7.95
N ILE A 85 -9.74 -22.63 -7.62
CA ILE A 85 -9.05 -21.36 -7.44
C ILE A 85 -8.89 -20.60 -8.76
N ALA A 86 -8.48 -21.27 -9.84
CA ALA A 86 -8.25 -20.64 -11.14
C ALA A 86 -9.54 -20.11 -11.80
N ASN A 87 -10.69 -20.72 -11.53
CA ASN A 87 -11.98 -20.26 -12.06
C ASN A 87 -12.72 -19.30 -11.11
N PHE A 88 -12.21 -19.10 -9.89
CA PHE A 88 -12.83 -18.22 -8.92
C PHE A 88 -12.65 -16.76 -9.35
N GLN A 89 -13.76 -16.03 -9.49
CA GLN A 89 -13.78 -14.65 -9.99
C GLN A 89 -14.72 -13.73 -9.19
N ASP A 90 -15.24 -14.22 -8.06
CA ASP A 90 -16.14 -13.42 -7.23
C ASP A 90 -15.35 -12.30 -6.55
N TYR A 91 -15.82 -11.06 -6.71
CA TYR A 91 -15.18 -9.87 -6.17
C TYR A 91 -15.23 -9.81 -4.64
N HIS A 92 -16.13 -10.58 -3.98
CA HIS A 92 -16.12 -10.70 -2.52
C HIS A 92 -14.85 -11.41 -2.02
N GLY A 93 -14.15 -12.15 -2.89
CA GLY A 93 -13.03 -12.97 -2.47
C GLY A 93 -13.48 -14.28 -1.81
N LEU A 94 -12.53 -15.20 -1.64
CA LEU A 94 -12.79 -16.50 -1.03
C LEU A 94 -13.37 -16.31 0.39
N PRO A 95 -14.52 -16.93 0.73
CA PRO A 95 -15.10 -16.82 2.07
C PRO A 95 -14.11 -17.18 3.18
N GLU A 96 -13.35 -18.27 2.99
CA GLU A 96 -12.37 -18.74 3.96
C GLU A 96 -11.23 -17.73 4.17
N PHE A 97 -10.87 -16.99 3.11
CA PHE A 97 -9.87 -15.93 3.20
C PHE A 97 -10.39 -14.74 4.01
N ARG A 98 -11.63 -14.30 3.76
CA ARG A 98 -12.24 -13.18 4.51
C ARG A 98 -12.40 -13.51 5.99
N GLU A 99 -12.83 -14.73 6.31
CA GLU A 99 -12.92 -15.23 7.69
C GLU A 99 -11.54 -15.24 8.39
N ALA A 100 -10.52 -15.75 7.71
CA ALA A 100 -9.15 -15.77 8.23
C ALA A 100 -8.63 -14.35 8.49
N MET A 101 -8.87 -13.41 7.57
CA MET A 101 -8.46 -12.01 7.73
C MET A 101 -9.19 -11.32 8.89
N ALA A 102 -10.50 -11.49 9.00
CA ALA A 102 -11.28 -10.91 10.10
C ALA A 102 -10.78 -11.42 11.47
N LYS A 103 -10.49 -12.73 11.56
CA LYS A 103 -9.92 -13.35 12.77
C LYS A 103 -8.52 -12.81 13.06
N PHE A 104 -7.65 -12.74 12.06
CA PHE A 104 -6.29 -12.22 12.20
C PHE A 104 -6.29 -10.76 12.67
N MET A 105 -7.12 -9.89 12.08
CA MET A 105 -7.27 -8.51 12.52
C MET A 105 -7.72 -8.40 13.98
N GLY A 106 -8.66 -9.26 14.41
CA GLY A 106 -9.07 -9.36 15.82
C GLY A 106 -7.92 -9.77 16.74
N GLN A 107 -7.12 -10.74 16.33
CA GLN A 107 -5.93 -11.21 17.08
C GLN A 107 -4.87 -10.11 17.21
N VAL A 108 -4.58 -9.37 16.13
CA VAL A 108 -3.64 -8.23 16.14
C VAL A 108 -4.11 -7.13 17.11
N ARG A 109 -5.42 -6.97 17.32
CA ARG A 109 -6.00 -6.06 18.32
C ARG A 109 -6.09 -6.66 19.72
N GLY A 110 -5.46 -7.81 19.96
CA GLY A 110 -5.47 -8.50 21.25
C GLY A 110 -6.84 -9.05 21.64
N GLY A 111 -7.69 -9.39 20.67
CA GLY A 111 -9.03 -9.92 20.89
C GLY A 111 -10.04 -8.91 21.45
N LYS A 112 -9.70 -7.62 21.49
CA LYS A 112 -10.56 -6.56 22.05
C LYS A 112 -11.71 -6.15 21.12
N VAL A 113 -11.61 -6.48 19.84
CA VAL A 113 -12.59 -6.18 18.80
C VAL A 113 -12.74 -7.36 17.85
N THR A 114 -13.93 -7.49 17.28
CA THR A 114 -14.26 -8.48 16.25
C THR A 114 -14.57 -7.78 14.94
N PHE A 115 -14.23 -8.41 13.83
CA PHE A 115 -14.52 -7.91 12.49
C PHE A 115 -15.52 -8.86 11.82
N ASP A 116 -16.52 -8.29 11.16
CA ASP A 116 -17.48 -9.04 10.35
C ASP A 116 -16.83 -9.40 9.00
N PRO A 117 -16.68 -10.70 8.66
CA PRO A 117 -16.06 -11.12 7.40
C PRO A 117 -16.81 -10.64 6.16
N ASP A 118 -18.11 -10.34 6.24
CA ASP A 118 -18.88 -9.81 5.11
C ASP A 118 -18.60 -8.32 4.85
N ARG A 119 -17.86 -7.67 5.75
CA ARG A 119 -17.40 -6.29 5.59
C ARG A 119 -15.91 -6.20 5.21
N VAL A 120 -15.26 -7.33 4.96
CA VAL A 120 -13.88 -7.39 4.45
C VAL A 120 -13.91 -7.35 2.93
N VAL A 121 -13.33 -6.29 2.34
CA VAL A 121 -13.23 -6.10 0.88
C VAL A 121 -11.77 -6.17 0.47
N MET A 122 -11.49 -6.91 -0.60
CA MET A 122 -10.16 -7.08 -1.18
C MET A 122 -9.80 -5.92 -2.10
N CYS A 123 -8.54 -5.48 -2.07
CA CYS A 123 -8.01 -4.44 -2.96
C CYS A 123 -6.58 -4.79 -3.39
N GLY A 124 -6.03 -4.04 -4.36
CA GLY A 124 -4.62 -4.14 -4.78
C GLY A 124 -3.64 -3.61 -3.71
N GLY A 125 -3.56 -4.31 -2.58
CA GLY A 125 -2.79 -3.88 -1.41
C GLY A 125 -3.36 -2.62 -0.73
N ALA A 126 -2.58 -2.06 0.20
CA ALA A 126 -2.96 -0.83 0.89
C ALA A 126 -3.07 0.37 -0.07
N THR A 127 -2.23 0.42 -1.11
CA THR A 127 -2.28 1.44 -2.17
C THR A 127 -3.64 1.43 -2.88
N GLY A 128 -4.06 0.28 -3.42
CA GLY A 128 -5.36 0.20 -4.11
C GLY A 128 -6.55 0.39 -3.18
N ALA A 129 -6.43 -0.01 -1.90
CA ALA A 129 -7.46 0.23 -0.90
C ALA A 129 -7.66 1.72 -0.62
N GLN A 130 -6.55 2.46 -0.47
CA GLN A 130 -6.58 3.90 -0.27
C GLN A 130 -7.21 4.61 -1.47
N ASP A 131 -6.84 4.24 -2.69
CA ASP A 131 -7.41 4.83 -3.90
C ASP A 131 -8.91 4.54 -4.01
N THR A 132 -9.32 3.30 -3.73
CA THR A 132 -10.74 2.92 -3.72
C THR A 132 -11.53 3.74 -2.70
N LEU A 133 -10.98 3.94 -1.49
CA LEU A 133 -11.58 4.80 -0.47
C LEU A 133 -11.66 6.26 -0.94
N ALA A 134 -10.63 6.76 -1.63
CA ALA A 134 -10.64 8.10 -2.20
C ALA A 134 -11.79 8.29 -3.20
N PHE A 135 -11.99 7.31 -4.09
CA PHE A 135 -13.11 7.30 -5.05
C PHE A 135 -14.49 7.19 -4.38
N CYS A 136 -14.60 6.44 -3.28
CA CYS A 136 -15.89 6.22 -2.63
C CYS A 136 -16.34 7.37 -1.73
N LEU A 137 -15.41 8.20 -1.24
CA LEU A 137 -15.69 9.16 -0.16
C LEU A 137 -15.55 10.63 -0.57
N ALA A 138 -15.05 10.92 -1.78
CA ALA A 138 -14.84 12.29 -2.24
C ALA A 138 -15.06 12.43 -3.75
N ASP A 139 -15.61 13.57 -4.15
CA ASP A 139 -15.73 13.95 -5.55
C ASP A 139 -14.47 14.72 -6.03
N PRO A 140 -14.25 14.82 -7.36
CA PRO A 140 -13.21 15.67 -7.90
C PRO A 140 -13.34 17.13 -7.41
N GLY A 141 -12.33 17.62 -6.70
CA GLY A 141 -12.30 18.98 -6.13
C GLY A 141 -12.46 19.03 -4.62
N ASP A 142 -12.94 17.95 -3.99
CA ASP A 142 -12.97 17.80 -2.53
C ASP A 142 -11.55 17.65 -1.95
N ALA A 143 -11.45 17.52 -0.63
CA ALA A 143 -10.17 17.35 0.05
C ALA A 143 -10.19 16.36 1.21
N TYR A 144 -9.07 15.65 1.40
CA TYR A 144 -8.80 14.82 2.58
C TYR A 144 -7.89 15.55 3.57
N LEU A 145 -8.12 15.33 4.87
CA LEU A 145 -7.23 15.81 5.91
C LEU A 145 -6.21 14.74 6.30
N VAL A 146 -4.92 15.07 6.26
CA VAL A 146 -3.83 14.15 6.61
C VAL A 146 -2.85 14.82 7.58
N PRO A 147 -2.53 14.20 8.73
CA PRO A 147 -1.57 14.77 9.69
C PRO A 147 -0.13 14.64 9.19
N THR A 148 0.75 15.63 9.43
CA THR A 148 2.19 15.48 9.16
C THR A 148 3.01 15.07 10.38
N PRO A 149 4.09 14.29 10.19
CA PRO A 149 4.51 13.67 8.92
C PRO A 149 3.61 12.49 8.54
N TYR A 150 3.42 12.27 7.24
CA TYR A 150 2.64 11.16 6.69
C TYR A 150 3.43 10.37 5.65
N TYR A 151 2.88 9.24 5.23
CA TYR A 151 3.45 8.41 4.18
C TYR A 151 3.44 9.14 2.82
N PRO A 152 4.60 9.44 2.19
CA PRO A 152 4.67 10.31 1.02
C PRO A 152 3.78 9.88 -0.15
N ALA A 153 3.53 8.58 -0.32
CA ALA A 153 2.69 8.11 -1.41
C ALA A 153 1.23 8.56 -1.29
N TYR A 154 0.76 9.04 -0.14
CA TYR A 154 -0.58 9.63 -0.01
C TYR A 154 -0.82 10.80 -0.96
N VAL A 155 0.23 11.56 -1.29
CA VAL A 155 0.15 12.67 -2.26
C VAL A 155 0.54 12.23 -3.67
N LEU A 156 1.26 11.12 -3.84
CA LEU A 156 1.63 10.60 -5.15
C LEU A 156 0.53 9.73 -5.78
N THR A 157 -0.24 8.99 -4.98
CA THR A 157 -1.38 8.20 -5.51
C THR A 157 -2.53 9.11 -5.96
N SER A 158 -2.62 10.32 -5.40
CA SER A 158 -3.70 11.26 -5.68
C SER A 158 -3.73 11.85 -7.12
N PRO A 159 -2.59 12.02 -7.84
CA PRO A 159 -2.61 12.48 -9.23
C PRO A 159 -2.34 11.36 -10.25
N LEU A 160 -1.60 10.30 -9.88
CA LEU A 160 -1.20 9.23 -10.80
C LEU A 160 -2.24 8.12 -10.93
N TYR A 161 -2.92 7.78 -9.84
CA TYR A 161 -3.80 6.62 -9.76
C TYR A 161 -5.27 7.01 -9.59
N CYS A 162 -5.56 7.99 -8.73
CA CYS A 162 -6.91 8.49 -8.62
C CYS A 162 -7.17 9.59 -9.67
N GLN A 163 -8.02 9.28 -10.63
CA GLN A 163 -8.61 10.29 -11.53
C GLN A 163 -9.46 11.31 -10.75
N THR A 164 -9.69 11.09 -9.45
CA THR A 164 -10.27 12.07 -8.56
C THR A 164 -9.22 13.15 -8.29
N THR A 165 -9.47 14.36 -8.78
CA THR A 165 -8.64 15.55 -8.52
C THR A 165 -8.82 16.05 -7.09
N THR A 166 -8.86 15.14 -6.12
CA THR A 166 -9.08 15.41 -4.71
C THR A 166 -7.77 15.94 -4.10
N GLN A 167 -7.88 16.97 -3.27
CA GLN A 167 -6.71 17.62 -2.67
C GLN A 167 -6.36 16.98 -1.33
N VAL A 168 -5.08 17.01 -0.95
CA VAL A 168 -4.65 16.64 0.41
C VAL A 168 -4.39 17.91 1.20
N LEU A 169 -5.20 18.15 2.23
CA LEU A 169 -5.03 19.22 3.20
C LEU A 169 -4.26 18.70 4.41
N VAL A 170 -3.16 19.38 4.72
CA VAL A 170 -2.23 18.95 5.76
C VAL A 170 -2.60 19.55 7.12
N ILE A 171 -2.70 18.69 8.13
CA ILE A 171 -2.78 19.11 9.54
C ILE A 171 -1.39 18.97 10.14
N SER A 172 -0.76 20.11 10.49
CA SER A 172 0.57 20.09 11.09
C SER A 172 0.53 19.55 12.52
N VAL A 173 1.28 18.48 12.79
CA VAL A 173 1.54 17.99 14.15
C VAL A 173 2.97 18.35 14.52
N ASP A 174 3.15 19.02 15.66
CA ASP A 174 4.45 19.37 16.20
C ASP A 174 4.90 18.41 17.30
N THR A 175 6.18 18.50 17.66
CA THR A 175 6.78 17.67 18.72
C THR A 175 6.36 18.06 20.13
N LYS A 176 5.44 19.03 20.31
CA LYS A 176 5.12 19.63 21.61
C LYS A 176 3.81 19.13 22.23
N GLY A 177 3.08 18.19 21.63
CA GLY A 177 1.81 17.77 22.24
C GLY A 177 1.11 16.47 21.82
N TRP A 178 1.63 15.68 20.87
CA TRP A 178 0.91 14.48 20.40
C TRP A 178 1.84 13.28 20.12
N VAL A 179 1.43 12.10 20.59
CA VAL A 179 2.06 10.81 20.22
C VAL A 179 1.32 10.26 19.01
N GLY A 180 1.98 10.23 17.85
CA GLY A 180 1.42 9.63 16.63
C GLY A 180 1.44 8.10 16.73
N LEU A 181 0.27 7.48 16.74
CA LEU A 181 0.07 6.04 16.59
C LEU A 181 -0.63 5.78 15.24
N GLY A 182 0.15 5.72 14.17
CA GLY A 182 -0.37 5.39 12.82
C GLY A 182 -1.28 6.46 12.20
N CYS A 183 -1.84 6.11 11.03
CA CYS A 183 -2.49 7.00 10.06
C CYS A 183 -3.79 7.67 10.53
N TRP A 184 -4.17 7.56 11.81
CA TRP A 184 -5.41 8.12 12.36
C TRP A 184 -5.21 8.58 13.81
N LEU A 185 -5.53 9.85 14.10
CA LEU A 185 -5.56 10.38 15.47
C LEU A 185 -6.87 9.98 16.16
N VAL A 186 -6.78 9.23 17.25
CA VAL A 186 -7.87 9.07 18.23
C VAL A 186 -7.58 9.99 19.41
N LYS A 187 -8.50 10.92 19.70
CA LYS A 187 -8.41 11.78 20.88
C LYS A 187 -8.58 10.91 22.14
N SER A 188 -7.51 10.72 22.90
CA SER A 188 -7.61 10.23 24.28
C SER A 188 -8.26 11.33 25.11
N THR A 189 -9.50 11.13 25.52
CA THR A 189 -10.05 11.84 26.67
C THR A 189 -9.51 11.15 27.92
N GLN A 190 -8.48 11.76 28.53
CA GLN A 190 -8.21 11.49 29.94
C GLN A 190 -9.37 12.08 30.75
N ASN A 191 -10.00 11.25 31.59
CA ASN A 191 -10.79 11.70 32.73
C ASN A 191 -9.86 12.21 33.83
#